data_AF-D3ANZ3-F1
#
_entry.id   AF-D3ANZ3-F1
#
_cell.length_a   1.000
_cell.length_b   1.000
_cell.length_c   1.000
_cell.angle_alpha   90.00
_cell.angle_beta   90.00
_cell.angle_gamma   90.00
#
_symmetry.space_group_name_H-M   'P 1'
#
loop_
_entity.id
_entity.type
_entity.pdbx_description
1 polymer ?
#
loop_
_entity_poly.entity_id
_entity_poly.type
_entity_poly.pdbx_seq_one_letter_code
_entity_poly.pdbx_strand_id
1 'polypeptide(L)'
;KRDQAEEEFKKECKPAVSVYMDNFPKIDVLKDYRRLLSDPEKLCHLCGSALIPEVAEYVAGQCQLMSKKNMVEIEDLAPLMFLQMKLKGIDDTIPARFVAIDEAQDFSELQFAVLKQVLRTDKFSILGDLSQGIHGYRGIDTWDTICKDVFHGICEYRVLEQSYRTTIEIMDFANQVLSLIQDESLVRAKPVVRHGDRPQCITVSSEKQLFEAIAEKVNRYENRNRRQENI
;
A
#
# COMPACT_ATOMS: atom_id res chain seq x y z
N LYS A 1 42.65 41.38 -3.13
CA LYS A 1 42.67 41.12 -1.66
C LYS A 1 41.44 40.33 -1.20
N ARG A 2 40.22 40.80 -1.47
CA ARG A 2 38.98 40.05 -1.13
C ARG A 2 38.87 38.71 -1.87
N ASP A 3 39.09 38.70 -3.19
CA ASP A 3 38.95 37.48 -4.00
C ASP A 3 40.00 36.41 -3.66
N GLN A 4 41.23 36.83 -3.33
CA GLN A 4 42.29 35.94 -2.83
C GLN A 4 41.96 35.34 -1.46
N ALA A 5 41.42 36.14 -0.53
CA ALA A 5 40.98 35.64 0.77
C ALA A 5 39.79 34.68 0.64
N GLU A 6 38.91 34.89 -0.34
CA GLU A 6 37.79 33.98 -0.62
C GLU A 6 38.25 32.65 -1.23
N GLU A 7 39.27 32.66 -2.10
CA GLU A 7 39.89 31.43 -2.63
C GLU A 7 40.66 30.65 -1.56
N GLU A 8 41.44 31.31 -0.71
CA GLU A 8 42.13 30.66 0.41
C GLU A 8 41.13 30.05 1.41
N PHE A 9 40.08 30.78 1.78
CA PHE A 9 39.02 30.27 2.64
C PHE A 9 38.30 29.05 2.02
N LYS A 10 38.00 29.05 0.71
CA LYS A 10 37.42 27.89 0.02
C LYS A 10 38.37 26.68 -0.01
N LYS A 11 39.69 26.92 -0.09
CA LYS A 11 40.71 25.85 -0.03
C LYS A 11 40.82 25.22 1.36
N GLU A 12 40.65 25.99 2.42
CA GLU A 12 40.65 25.48 3.80
C GLU A 12 39.31 24.84 4.21
N CYS A 13 38.18 25.34 3.67
CA CYS A 13 36.86 24.79 3.93
C CYS A 13 36.70 23.35 3.42
N LYS A 14 37.21 23.02 2.23
CA LYS A 14 37.04 21.68 1.65
C LYS A 14 37.64 20.57 2.54
N PRO A 15 38.91 20.66 2.99
CA PRO A 15 39.49 19.73 3.97
C PRO A 15 38.74 19.71 5.30
N ALA A 16 38.38 20.89 5.84
CA ALA A 16 37.67 20.97 7.12
C ALA A 16 36.29 20.28 7.06
N VAL A 17 35.55 20.48 5.97
CA VAL A 17 34.27 19.80 5.71
C VAL A 17 34.50 18.31 5.50
N SER A 18 35.54 17.89 4.76
CA SER A 18 35.85 16.46 4.59
C SER A 18 36.12 15.78 5.92
N VAL A 19 37.01 16.35 6.75
CA VAL A 19 37.35 15.81 8.08
C VAL A 19 36.11 15.76 8.98
N TYR A 20 35.26 16.79 8.91
CA TYR A 20 34.00 16.81 9.64
C TYR A 20 33.04 15.70 9.16
N MET A 21 32.92 15.50 7.85
CA MET A 21 32.06 14.48 7.25
C MET A 21 32.60 13.06 7.44
N ASP A 22 33.92 12.88 7.53
CA ASP A 22 34.53 11.58 7.81
C ASP A 22 34.22 11.07 9.22
N ASN A 23 33.91 11.97 10.15
CA ASN A 23 33.45 11.63 11.50
C ASN A 23 31.95 11.27 11.54
N PHE A 24 31.19 11.49 10.47
CA PHE A 24 29.79 11.08 10.44
C PHE A 24 29.68 9.56 10.23
N PRO A 25 28.79 8.89 10.97
CA PRO A 25 28.56 7.47 10.78
C PRO A 25 28.06 7.21 9.36
N LYS A 26 28.69 6.26 8.67
CA LYS A 26 28.24 5.82 7.34
C LYS A 26 26.96 5.01 7.49
N ILE A 27 25.84 5.60 7.09
CA ILE A 27 24.52 5.00 7.18
C ILE A 27 24.24 4.12 5.95
N ASP A 28 23.86 2.88 6.22
CA ASP A 28 23.29 1.97 5.24
C ASP A 28 21.81 1.77 5.62
N VAL A 29 20.92 2.38 4.85
CA VAL A 29 19.49 2.47 5.20
C VAL A 29 18.89 1.10 5.47
N LEU A 30 19.16 0.10 4.63
CA LEU A 30 18.58 -1.23 4.80
C LEU A 30 19.20 -1.95 5.98
N LYS A 31 20.52 -1.88 6.15
CA LYS A 31 21.21 -2.53 7.26
C LYS A 31 20.84 -1.91 8.61
N ASP A 32 20.74 -0.59 8.66
CA ASP A 32 20.38 0.15 9.86
C ASP A 32 18.90 -0.03 10.22
N TYR A 33 18.01 -0.08 9.22
CA TYR A 33 16.61 -0.45 9.41
C TYR A 33 16.47 -1.86 10.02
N ARG A 34 17.14 -2.85 9.41
CA ARG A 34 17.14 -4.24 9.92
C ARG A 34 17.71 -4.31 11.34
N ARG A 35 18.78 -3.56 11.64
CA ARG A 35 19.36 -3.48 12.98
C ARG A 35 18.38 -2.89 13.99
N LEU A 36 17.63 -1.85 13.62
CA LEU A 36 16.62 -1.24 14.48
C LEU A 36 15.48 -2.21 14.77
N LEU A 37 14.91 -2.82 13.73
CA LEU A 37 13.76 -3.72 13.89
C LEU A 37 14.11 -5.05 14.56
N SER A 38 15.38 -5.47 14.53
CA SER A 38 15.82 -6.71 15.16
C SER A 38 16.13 -6.58 16.66
N ASP A 39 15.94 -5.40 17.25
CA ASP A 39 16.26 -5.07 18.65
C ASP A 39 14.96 -4.72 19.43
N PRO A 40 14.34 -5.70 20.11
CA PRO A 40 13.05 -5.50 20.77
C PRO A 40 13.13 -4.53 21.94
N GLU A 41 14.23 -4.52 22.71
CA GLU A 41 14.41 -3.58 23.83
C GLU A 41 14.42 -2.14 23.32
N LYS A 42 15.13 -1.90 22.22
CA LYS A 42 15.20 -0.59 21.58
C LYS A 42 13.86 -0.17 20.99
N LEU A 43 13.11 -1.09 20.38
CA LEU A 43 11.75 -0.82 19.89
C LEU A 43 10.82 -0.41 21.05
N CYS A 44 10.80 -1.17 22.14
CA CYS A 44 10.01 -0.84 23.32
C CYS A 44 10.43 0.52 23.92
N HIS A 45 11.72 0.82 23.97
CA HIS A 45 12.21 2.10 24.46
C HIS A 45 11.75 3.28 23.60
N LEU A 46 11.81 3.14 22.26
CA LEU A 46 11.44 4.21 21.32
C LEU A 46 9.92 4.40 21.21
N CYS A 47 9.17 3.31 21.23
CA CYS A 47 7.71 3.34 21.10
C CYS A 47 6.99 3.55 22.44
N GLY A 48 7.67 3.34 23.57
CA GLY A 48 7.07 3.45 24.90
C GLY A 48 5.84 2.56 25.04
N SER A 49 4.76 3.11 25.60
CA SER A 49 3.50 2.39 25.80
C SER A 49 2.71 2.10 24.52
N ALA A 50 3.14 2.62 23.36
CA ALA A 50 2.47 2.37 22.08
C ALA A 50 2.78 0.98 21.51
N LEU A 51 3.84 0.32 22.00
CA LEU A 51 4.24 -1.02 21.56
C LEU A 51 4.32 -1.95 22.75
N ILE A 52 3.55 -3.04 22.70
CA ILE A 52 3.63 -4.09 23.72
C ILE A 52 4.88 -4.95 23.48
N PRO A 53 5.57 -5.39 24.55
CA PRO A 53 6.82 -6.16 24.44
C PRO A 53 6.71 -7.40 23.56
N GLU A 54 5.59 -8.12 23.63
CA GLU A 54 5.36 -9.35 22.85
C GLU A 54 5.34 -9.07 21.34
N VAL A 55 4.81 -7.92 20.93
CA VAL A 55 4.81 -7.51 19.52
C VAL A 55 6.22 -7.08 19.10
N ALA A 56 6.96 -6.40 19.97
CA ALA A 56 8.35 -6.03 19.69
C ALA A 56 9.22 -7.28 19.46
N GLU A 57 9.09 -8.30 20.32
CA GLU A 57 9.77 -9.59 20.15
C GLU A 57 9.37 -10.29 18.86
N TYR A 58 8.07 -10.31 18.55
CA TYR A 58 7.57 -10.89 17.31
C TYR A 58 8.16 -10.20 16.07
N VAL A 59 8.09 -8.88 16.00
CA VAL A 59 8.62 -8.07 14.89
C VAL A 59 10.12 -8.29 14.73
N ALA A 60 10.87 -8.29 15.84
CA ALA A 60 12.29 -8.58 15.82
C ALA A 60 12.61 -9.98 15.29
N GLY A 61 11.85 -11.00 15.72
CA GLY A 61 11.96 -12.36 15.21
C GLY A 61 11.69 -12.44 13.70
N GLN A 62 10.61 -11.82 13.22
CA GLN A 62 10.28 -11.80 11.78
C GLN A 62 11.34 -11.08 10.97
N CYS A 63 11.77 -9.89 11.39
CA CYS A 63 12.81 -9.12 10.71
C CYS A 63 14.12 -9.91 10.59
N GLN A 64 14.53 -10.62 11.64
CA GLN A 64 15.72 -11.49 11.59
C GLN A 64 15.57 -12.65 10.60
N LEU A 65 14.39 -13.29 10.55
CA LEU A 65 14.10 -14.36 9.60
C LEU A 65 14.15 -13.86 8.15
N MET A 66 13.51 -12.73 7.86
CA MET A 66 13.50 -12.14 6.51
C MET A 66 14.89 -11.64 6.11
N SER A 67 15.65 -11.07 7.04
CA SER A 67 17.04 -10.65 6.83
C SER A 67 17.95 -11.83 6.45
N LYS A 68 17.79 -12.99 7.09
CA LYS A 68 18.55 -14.22 6.74
C LYS A 68 18.23 -14.71 5.33
N LYS A 69 17.00 -14.49 4.85
CA LYS A 69 16.58 -14.79 3.48
C LYS A 69 16.92 -13.69 2.48
N ASN A 70 17.51 -12.58 2.95
CA ASN A 70 17.71 -11.35 2.19
C ASN A 70 16.44 -10.83 1.51
N MET A 71 15.30 -10.96 2.19
CA MET A 71 14.00 -10.50 1.72
C MET A 71 13.62 -9.19 2.40
N VAL A 72 12.70 -8.47 1.77
CA VAL A 72 12.07 -7.24 2.24
C VAL A 72 10.58 -7.41 1.97
N GLU A 73 9.75 -7.18 2.98
CA GLU A 73 8.30 -7.26 2.86
C GLU A 73 7.73 -5.92 2.36
N ILE A 74 6.48 -5.95 1.91
CA ILE A 74 5.82 -4.73 1.39
C ILE A 74 5.62 -3.68 2.50
N GLU A 75 5.43 -4.10 3.75
CA GLU A 75 5.34 -3.21 4.92
C GLU A 75 6.63 -2.44 5.16
N ASP A 76 7.77 -3.04 4.81
CA ASP A 76 9.09 -2.44 5.05
C ASP A 76 9.37 -1.28 4.08
N LEU A 77 8.69 -1.23 2.93
CA LEU A 77 9.01 -0.30 1.85
C LEU A 77 8.80 1.17 2.25
N ALA A 78 7.69 1.48 2.93
CA ALA A 78 7.42 2.86 3.35
C ALA A 78 8.41 3.35 4.43
N PRO A 79 8.67 2.63 5.54
CA PRO A 79 9.72 2.96 6.49
C PRO A 79 11.11 3.11 5.83
N LEU A 80 11.49 2.19 4.93
CA LEU A 80 12.76 2.25 4.22
C LEU A 80 12.86 3.50 3.35
N MET A 81 11.81 3.83 2.60
CA MET A 81 11.76 5.04 1.78
C MET A 81 11.81 6.31 2.62
N PHE A 82 11.12 6.31 3.77
CA PHE A 82 11.17 7.41 4.73
C PHE A 82 12.59 7.65 5.25
N LEU A 83 13.29 6.58 5.68
CA LEU A 83 14.67 6.66 6.16
C LEU A 83 15.62 7.09 5.05
N GLN A 84 15.47 6.56 3.84
CA GLN A 84 16.24 6.97 2.66
C GLN A 84 16.11 8.48 2.44
N MET A 85 14.88 8.99 2.42
CA MET A 85 14.60 10.41 2.25
C MET A 85 15.19 11.27 3.37
N LYS A 86 15.06 10.87 4.64
CA LYS A 86 15.54 11.67 5.78
C LYS A 86 17.06 11.65 5.94
N LEU A 87 17.71 10.52 5.62
CA LEU A 87 19.14 10.31 5.88
C LEU A 87 20.02 10.60 4.67
N LYS A 88 19.52 10.35 3.46
CA LYS A 88 20.27 10.49 2.20
C LYS A 88 19.63 11.44 1.21
N GLY A 89 18.41 11.90 1.47
CA GLY A 89 17.64 12.67 0.51
C GLY A 89 17.02 11.80 -0.58
N ILE A 90 16.33 12.46 -1.50
CA ILE A 90 15.71 11.88 -2.69
C ILE A 90 16.11 12.72 -3.90
N ASP A 91 16.10 12.09 -5.07
CA ASP A 91 16.37 12.76 -6.33
C ASP A 91 15.34 13.88 -6.58
N ASP A 92 15.80 15.04 -7.04
CA ASP A 92 14.95 16.20 -7.31
C ASP A 92 14.04 16.04 -8.54
N THR A 93 14.15 14.93 -9.28
CA THR A 93 13.24 14.53 -10.37
C THR A 93 12.01 13.76 -9.90
N ILE A 94 12.01 13.25 -8.66
CA ILE A 94 10.90 12.47 -8.08
C ILE A 94 9.63 13.29 -7.79
N PRO A 95 9.69 14.57 -7.37
CA PRO A 95 8.49 15.35 -7.06
C PRO A 95 7.44 15.35 -8.17
N ALA A 96 6.18 15.17 -7.80
CA ALA A 96 5.06 15.09 -8.73
C ALA A 96 4.05 16.21 -8.47
N ARG A 97 3.45 16.75 -9.53
CA ARG A 97 2.43 17.82 -9.39
C ARG A 97 1.07 17.27 -8.94
N PHE A 98 0.70 16.10 -9.44
CA PHE A 98 -0.56 15.41 -9.13
C PHE A 98 -0.28 13.92 -9.03
N VAL A 99 -0.97 13.25 -8.11
CA VAL A 99 -0.82 11.81 -7.87
C VAL A 99 -2.20 11.18 -7.94
N ALA A 100 -2.34 10.12 -8.73
CA ALA A 100 -3.54 9.28 -8.73
C ALA A 100 -3.16 7.91 -8.17
N ILE A 101 -3.96 7.41 -7.23
CA ILE A 101 -3.79 6.08 -6.64
C ILE A 101 -5.11 5.35 -6.83
N ASP A 102 -5.03 4.22 -7.54
CA ASP A 102 -6.15 3.29 -7.73
C ASP A 102 -5.95 2.08 -6.80
N GLU A 103 -7.04 1.42 -6.42
CA GLU A 103 -7.06 0.34 -5.42
C GLU A 103 -6.39 0.74 -4.10
N ALA A 104 -6.63 1.97 -3.68
CA ALA A 104 -5.99 2.60 -2.53
C ALA A 104 -6.36 1.97 -1.17
N GLN A 105 -7.36 1.09 -1.11
CA GLN A 105 -7.78 0.41 0.12
C GLN A 105 -6.69 -0.51 0.69
N ASP A 106 -5.77 -1.00 -0.14
CA ASP A 106 -4.67 -1.88 0.29
C ASP A 106 -3.44 -1.10 0.79
N PHE A 107 -3.50 0.24 0.81
CA PHE A 107 -2.42 1.09 1.28
C PHE A 107 -2.58 1.41 2.77
N SER A 108 -1.45 1.50 3.50
CA SER A 108 -1.42 1.94 4.88
C SER A 108 -1.28 3.47 5.00
N GLU A 109 -1.68 4.03 6.14
CA GLU A 109 -1.51 5.45 6.46
C GLU A 109 -0.05 5.90 6.29
N LEU A 110 0.91 5.07 6.73
CA LEU A 110 2.32 5.35 6.61
C LEU A 110 2.75 5.44 5.14
N GLN A 111 2.23 4.57 4.26
CA GLN A 111 2.52 4.65 2.83
C GLN A 111 2.05 5.98 2.24
N PHE A 112 0.84 6.44 2.55
CA PHE A 112 0.38 7.77 2.08
C PHE A 112 1.22 8.92 2.65
N ALA A 113 1.54 8.88 3.95
CA ALA A 113 2.33 9.92 4.60
C ALA A 113 3.75 10.01 4.01
N VAL A 114 4.34 8.87 3.64
CA VAL A 114 5.64 8.80 2.96
C VAL A 114 5.54 9.28 1.52
N LEU A 115 4.51 8.85 0.77
CA LEU A 115 4.29 9.31 -0.61
C LEU A 115 4.14 10.83 -0.68
N LYS A 116 3.38 11.45 0.22
CA LYS A 116 3.22 12.91 0.32
C LYS A 116 4.56 13.63 0.51
N GLN A 117 5.42 13.10 1.39
CA GLN A 117 6.74 13.69 1.63
C GLN A 117 7.69 13.47 0.45
N VAL A 118 7.72 12.27 -0.12
CA VAL A 118 8.62 11.91 -1.23
C VAL A 118 8.24 12.66 -2.51
N LEU A 119 6.95 12.71 -2.83
CA LEU A 119 6.45 13.37 -4.04
C LEU A 119 6.30 14.89 -3.88
N ARG A 120 6.51 15.42 -2.66
CA ARG A 120 6.45 16.85 -2.30
C ARG A 120 5.16 17.53 -2.77
N THR A 121 4.02 16.86 -2.60
CA THR A 121 2.70 17.36 -3.01
C THR A 121 1.60 16.86 -2.08
N ASP A 122 0.50 17.61 -2.03
CA ASP A 122 -0.75 17.25 -1.36
C ASP A 122 -1.87 16.91 -2.34
N LYS A 123 -1.59 16.98 -3.65
CA LYS A 123 -2.61 16.86 -4.70
C LYS A 123 -2.80 15.41 -5.11
N PHE A 124 -3.59 14.69 -4.32
CA PHE A 124 -3.90 13.29 -4.54
C PHE A 124 -5.34 13.11 -5.04
N SER A 125 -5.52 12.15 -5.95
CA SER A 125 -6.80 11.56 -6.33
C SER A 125 -6.75 10.10 -5.94
N ILE A 126 -7.44 9.77 -4.84
CA ILE A 126 -7.41 8.45 -4.21
C ILE A 126 -8.71 7.75 -4.57
N LEU A 127 -8.61 6.59 -5.19
CA LEU A 127 -9.72 5.77 -5.67
C LEU A 127 -9.60 4.38 -5.07
N GLY A 128 -10.72 3.80 -4.65
CA GLY A 128 -10.74 2.47 -4.07
C GLY A 128 -12.10 2.11 -3.49
N ASP A 129 -12.20 0.87 -3.03
CA ASP A 129 -13.38 0.30 -2.40
C ASP A 129 -12.97 -0.51 -1.16
N LEU A 130 -13.39 -0.06 0.02
CA LEU A 130 -13.06 -0.72 1.29
C LEU A 130 -13.60 -2.15 1.35
N SER A 131 -14.72 -2.45 0.68
CA SER A 131 -15.28 -3.80 0.65
C SER A 131 -14.46 -4.79 -0.18
N GLN A 132 -13.49 -4.30 -0.96
CA GLN A 132 -12.60 -5.10 -1.80
C GLN A 132 -11.20 -5.26 -1.20
N GLY A 133 -10.95 -4.71 -0.01
CA GLY A 133 -9.66 -4.88 0.66
C GLY A 133 -9.37 -6.36 0.92
N ILE A 134 -8.29 -6.87 0.33
CA ILE A 134 -7.89 -8.28 0.47
C ILE A 134 -7.01 -8.45 1.74
N HIS A 135 -6.48 -7.36 2.26
CA HIS A 135 -5.58 -7.33 3.41
C HIS A 135 -6.07 -6.38 4.50
N GLY A 136 -7.14 -6.74 5.22
CA GLY A 136 -7.71 -5.93 6.31
C GLY A 136 -6.74 -5.63 7.47
N TYR A 137 -5.57 -6.26 7.54
CA TYR A 137 -4.53 -5.98 8.54
C TYR A 137 -3.42 -5.03 8.04
N ARG A 138 -3.42 -4.67 6.75
CA ARG A 138 -2.42 -3.79 6.10
C ARG A 138 -3.04 -2.55 5.47
N GLY A 139 -4.26 -2.69 4.98
CA GLY A 139 -5.03 -1.61 4.36
C GLY A 139 -5.63 -0.65 5.38
N ILE A 140 -6.46 0.25 4.88
CA ILE A 140 -7.21 1.21 5.70
C ILE A 140 -8.59 0.64 6.04
N ASP A 141 -9.01 0.85 7.28
CA ASP A 141 -10.37 0.50 7.71
C ASP A 141 -11.38 1.59 7.29
N THR A 142 -10.92 2.83 7.18
CA THR A 142 -11.76 3.95 6.77
C THR A 142 -10.96 5.03 6.03
N TRP A 143 -11.59 5.62 5.01
CA TRP A 143 -11.05 6.78 4.29
C TRP A 143 -10.93 8.03 5.18
N ASP A 144 -11.70 8.08 6.28
CA ASP A 144 -11.70 9.20 7.22
C ASP A 144 -10.33 9.36 7.90
N THR A 145 -9.67 8.26 8.25
CA THR A 145 -8.32 8.26 8.84
C THR A 145 -7.31 8.86 7.88
N ILE A 146 -7.35 8.49 6.60
CA ILE A 146 -6.48 9.10 5.57
C ILE A 146 -6.75 10.60 5.46
N CYS A 147 -8.01 11.01 5.42
CA CYS A 147 -8.35 12.42 5.34
C CYS A 147 -7.84 13.22 6.56
N LYS A 148 -8.11 12.74 7.77
CA LYS A 148 -7.78 13.42 9.03
C LYS A 148 -6.29 13.39 9.34
N ASP A 149 -5.69 12.20 9.30
CA ASP A 149 -4.35 12.00 9.84
C ASP A 149 -3.26 12.24 8.81
N VAL A 150 -3.51 11.95 7.53
CA VAL A 150 -2.51 12.16 6.46
C VAL A 150 -2.71 13.50 5.73
N PHE A 151 -3.96 13.88 5.46
CA PHE A 151 -4.30 15.12 4.74
C PHE A 151 -4.81 16.24 5.67
N HIS A 152 -4.73 16.07 6.99
CA HIS A 152 -5.05 17.10 7.98
C HIS A 152 -6.45 17.71 7.81
N GLY A 153 -7.43 16.90 7.40
CA GLY A 153 -8.81 17.31 7.14
C GLY A 153 -9.03 18.07 5.82
N ILE A 154 -7.99 18.25 4.99
CA ILE A 154 -8.09 18.93 3.69
C ILE A 154 -8.33 17.87 2.61
N CYS A 155 -9.55 17.32 2.57
CA CYS A 155 -9.94 16.35 1.56
C CYS A 155 -11.39 16.55 1.10
N GLU A 156 -11.71 16.07 -0.10
CA GLU A 156 -13.08 15.93 -0.59
C GLU A 156 -13.38 14.43 -0.74
N TYR A 157 -14.29 13.91 0.08
CA TYR A 157 -14.75 12.52 -0.02
C TYR A 157 -16.06 12.44 -0.80
N ARG A 158 -16.11 11.56 -1.81
CA ARG A 158 -17.27 11.31 -2.66
C ARG A 158 -17.42 9.81 -2.87
N VAL A 159 -18.64 9.32 -2.76
CA VAL A 159 -18.98 7.90 -2.94
C VAL A 159 -19.75 7.74 -4.25
N LEU A 160 -19.33 6.77 -5.06
CA LEU A 160 -20.03 6.39 -6.29
C LEU A 160 -20.76 5.07 -6.06
N GLU A 161 -22.02 5.14 -5.67
CA GLU A 161 -22.81 3.94 -5.39
C GLU A 161 -23.29 3.23 -6.66
N GLN A 162 -23.41 3.94 -7.78
CA GLN A 162 -24.01 3.41 -9.01
C GLN A 162 -23.00 2.60 -9.83
N SER A 163 -23.32 1.32 -10.08
CA SER A 163 -22.52 0.45 -10.94
C SER A 163 -23.21 0.18 -12.27
N TYR A 164 -22.55 0.59 -13.35
CA TYR A 164 -22.98 0.34 -14.74
C TYR A 164 -22.23 -0.84 -15.39
N ARG A 165 -21.20 -1.38 -14.69
CA ARG A 165 -20.30 -2.41 -15.25
C ARG A 165 -20.89 -3.81 -15.11
N THR A 166 -21.56 -4.07 -13.99
CA THR A 166 -22.00 -5.41 -13.56
C THR A 166 -23.51 -5.54 -13.70
N THR A 167 -24.00 -6.77 -13.93
CA THR A 167 -25.44 -7.03 -13.98
C THR A 167 -26.06 -6.97 -12.59
N ILE A 168 -27.36 -6.70 -12.53
CA ILE A 168 -28.13 -6.67 -11.28
C ILE A 168 -27.97 -7.99 -10.52
N GLU A 169 -28.05 -9.12 -11.22
CA GLU A 169 -27.99 -10.45 -10.61
C GLU A 169 -26.63 -10.78 -9.99
N ILE A 170 -25.53 -10.35 -10.62
CA ILE A 170 -24.17 -10.55 -10.06
C ILE A 170 -23.96 -9.62 -8.87
N MET A 171 -24.43 -8.37 -8.97
CA MET A 171 -24.26 -7.40 -7.89
C MET A 171 -25.07 -7.79 -6.65
N ASP A 172 -26.31 -8.25 -6.82
CA ASP A 172 -27.15 -8.71 -5.72
C ASP A 172 -26.55 -9.94 -5.02
N PHE A 173 -25.93 -10.84 -5.78
CA PHE A 173 -25.20 -11.97 -5.22
C PHE A 173 -23.96 -11.53 -4.44
N ALA A 174 -23.17 -10.59 -4.98
CA ALA A 174 -22.01 -10.04 -4.28
C ALA A 174 -22.41 -9.30 -2.99
N ASN A 175 -23.49 -8.52 -3.02
CA ASN A 175 -24.05 -7.82 -1.85
C ASN A 175 -24.53 -8.81 -0.77
N GLN A 176 -25.03 -9.99 -1.14
CA GLN A 176 -25.35 -11.05 -0.17
C GLN A 176 -24.09 -11.58 0.52
N VAL A 177 -23.01 -11.81 -0.23
CA VAL A 177 -21.72 -12.21 0.34
C VAL A 177 -21.19 -11.12 1.27
N LEU A 178 -21.23 -9.86 0.82
CA LEU A 178 -20.81 -8.71 1.61
C LEU A 178 -21.59 -8.58 2.93
N SER A 179 -22.88 -8.92 2.94
CA SER A 179 -23.70 -8.87 4.17
C SER A 179 -23.28 -9.86 5.25
N LEU A 180 -22.41 -10.83 4.93
CA LEU A 180 -21.80 -11.74 5.91
C LEU A 180 -20.68 -11.05 6.70
N ILE A 181 -20.11 -9.96 6.18
CA ILE A 181 -19.18 -9.10 6.88
C ILE A 181 -20.01 -8.20 7.80
N GLN A 182 -19.82 -8.33 9.12
CA GLN A 182 -20.55 -7.58 10.14
C GLN A 182 -20.02 -6.14 10.27
N ASP A 183 -20.00 -5.41 9.15
CA ASP A 183 -19.55 -4.03 9.08
C ASP A 183 -20.58 -3.18 8.32
N GLU A 184 -21.29 -2.34 9.07
CA GLU A 184 -22.33 -1.46 8.53
C GLU A 184 -21.76 -0.22 7.81
N SER A 185 -20.46 0.04 7.93
CA SER A 185 -19.80 1.16 7.26
C SER A 185 -19.54 0.89 5.78
N LEU A 186 -19.59 -0.39 5.36
CA LEU A 186 -19.34 -0.78 3.98
C LEU A 186 -20.50 -0.36 3.06
N VAL A 187 -20.15 0.43 2.05
CA VAL A 187 -21.10 0.93 1.06
C VAL A 187 -21.49 -0.19 0.12
N ARG A 188 -22.80 -0.38 -0.08
CA ARG A 188 -23.33 -1.34 -1.06
C ARG A 188 -23.45 -0.68 -2.43
N ALA A 189 -22.86 -1.31 -3.43
CA ALA A 189 -23.03 -0.90 -4.81
C ALA A 189 -24.47 -1.19 -5.29
N LYS A 190 -25.04 -0.22 -6.02
CA LYS A 190 -26.37 -0.24 -6.61
C LYS A 190 -26.24 -0.45 -8.12
N PRO A 191 -26.64 -1.61 -8.65
CA PRO A 191 -26.53 -1.89 -10.08
C PRO A 191 -27.54 -1.06 -10.88
N VAL A 192 -27.15 -0.62 -12.07
CA VAL A 192 -27.99 0.22 -12.94
C VAL A 192 -28.20 -0.47 -14.29
N VAL A 193 -29.46 -0.70 -14.66
CA VAL A 193 -29.97 -0.89 -16.05
C VAL A 193 -29.55 -2.17 -16.79
N ARG A 194 -28.63 -3.00 -16.27
CA ARG A 194 -28.18 -4.23 -16.95
C ARG A 194 -28.62 -5.51 -16.26
N HIS A 195 -29.46 -6.30 -16.93
CA HIS A 195 -29.80 -7.67 -16.53
C HIS A 195 -28.93 -8.70 -17.26
N GLY A 196 -28.70 -9.84 -16.63
CA GLY A 196 -28.03 -10.99 -17.23
C GLY A 196 -28.33 -12.30 -16.51
N ASP A 197 -27.49 -13.30 -16.76
CA ASP A 197 -27.65 -14.61 -16.15
C ASP A 197 -27.32 -14.55 -14.64
N ARG A 198 -28.10 -15.25 -13.81
CA ARG A 198 -27.82 -15.34 -12.36
C ARG A 198 -26.56 -16.16 -12.09
N PRO A 199 -25.73 -15.78 -11.10
CA PRO A 199 -24.64 -16.61 -10.61
C PRO A 199 -25.13 -18.01 -10.20
N GLN A 200 -24.34 -19.03 -10.53
CA GLN A 200 -24.64 -20.43 -10.20
C GLN A 200 -23.60 -20.98 -9.22
N CYS A 201 -24.07 -21.56 -8.11
CA CYS A 201 -23.23 -22.31 -7.19
C CYS A 201 -23.34 -23.81 -7.52
N ILE A 202 -22.23 -24.44 -7.91
CA ILE A 202 -22.17 -25.87 -8.23
C ILE A 202 -21.32 -26.56 -7.18
N THR A 203 -21.92 -27.47 -6.41
CA THR A 203 -21.22 -28.31 -5.44
C THR A 203 -20.80 -29.62 -6.10
N VAL A 204 -19.53 -29.99 -5.96
CA VAL A 204 -18.95 -31.23 -6.50
C VAL A 204 -18.37 -32.07 -5.37
N SER A 205 -18.37 -33.39 -5.53
CA SER A 205 -17.97 -34.33 -4.46
C SER A 205 -16.52 -34.80 -4.58
N SER A 206 -15.79 -34.40 -5.62
CA SER A 206 -14.39 -34.76 -5.83
C SER A 206 -13.66 -33.74 -6.71
N GLU A 207 -12.33 -33.70 -6.60
CA GLU A 207 -11.47 -32.87 -7.44
C GLU A 207 -11.58 -33.23 -8.94
N LYS A 208 -11.75 -34.52 -9.26
CA LYS A 208 -12.00 -34.95 -10.63
C LYS A 208 -13.27 -34.32 -11.21
N GLN A 209 -14.36 -34.35 -10.45
CA GLN A 209 -15.62 -33.71 -10.84
C GLN A 209 -15.50 -32.19 -10.95
N LEU A 210 -14.66 -31.56 -10.13
CA LEU A 210 -14.36 -30.13 -10.23
C LEU A 210 -13.72 -29.79 -11.58
N PHE A 211 -12.67 -30.52 -11.97
CA PHE A 211 -11.99 -30.30 -13.25
C PHE A 211 -12.91 -30.58 -14.45
N GLU A 212 -13.72 -31.63 -14.39
CA GLU A 212 -14.72 -31.93 -15.42
C GLU A 212 -15.75 -30.80 -15.57
N ALA A 213 -16.29 -30.29 -14.45
CA ALA A 213 -17.25 -29.20 -14.46
C ALA A 213 -16.66 -27.87 -14.98
N ILE A 214 -15.42 -27.55 -14.60
CA ILE A 214 -14.69 -26.38 -15.12
C ILE A 214 -14.49 -26.53 -16.63
N ALA A 215 -13.99 -27.68 -17.09
CA ALA A 215 -13.75 -27.94 -18.50
C ALA A 215 -15.05 -27.84 -19.34
N GLU A 216 -16.16 -28.39 -18.84
CA GLU A 216 -17.47 -28.27 -19.50
C GLU A 216 -17.91 -26.80 -19.62
N LYS A 217 -17.77 -26.01 -18.55
CA LYS A 217 -18.12 -24.58 -18.55
C LYS A 217 -17.27 -23.79 -19.53
N VAL A 218 -15.94 -23.98 -19.52
CA VAL A 218 -15.02 -23.31 -20.46
C VAL A 218 -15.40 -23.64 -21.91
N ASN A 219 -15.56 -24.93 -22.23
CA ASN A 219 -15.97 -25.37 -23.57
C ASN A 219 -17.31 -24.76 -24.00
N ARG A 220 -18.28 -24.65 -23.08
CA ARG A 220 -19.58 -24.04 -23.36
C ARG A 220 -19.46 -22.55 -23.68
N TYR A 221 -18.61 -21.81 -22.94
CA TYR A 221 -18.37 -20.39 -23.19
C TYR A 221 -17.65 -20.15 -24.52
N GLU A 222 -16.61 -20.93 -24.85
CA GLU A 222 -15.91 -20.82 -26.14
C GLU A 222 -16.85 -21.05 -27.33
N ASN A 223 -17.69 -22.08 -27.23
CA ASN A 223 -18.67 -22.38 -28.28
C ASN A 223 -19.76 -21.31 -28.43
N ARG A 224 -20.10 -20.58 -27.36
CA ARG A 224 -21.05 -19.46 -27.39
C ARG A 224 -20.42 -18.23 -28.07
N ASN A 225 -19.17 -17.90 -27.74
CA ASN A 225 -18.46 -16.76 -28.34
C ASN A 225 -18.23 -16.96 -29.84
N ARG A 226 -17.77 -18.15 -30.27
CA ARG A 226 -17.59 -18.47 -31.70
C ARG A 226 -18.88 -18.36 -32.52
N ARG A 227 -20.05 -18.53 -31.90
CA ARG A 227 -21.35 -18.36 -32.58
C ARG A 227 -21.79 -16.90 -32.68
N GLN A 228 -21.29 -16.02 -31.81
CA GLN A 228 -21.59 -14.59 -31.85
C GLN A 228 -20.66 -13.81 -32.79
N GLU A 229 -19.44 -14.28 -33.03
CA GLU A 229 -18.49 -13.68 -33.99
C GLU A 229 -18.77 -14.03 -35.47
N ASN A 230 -19.59 -15.06 -35.71
CA ASN A 230 -19.97 -15.51 -37.06
C ASN A 230 -21.35 -14.95 -37.51
N ILE A 231 -21.83 -13.88 -36.85
CA ILE A 231 -23.03 -13.10 -37.18
C ILE A 231 -22.59 -11.66 -37.41
#